data_AF-A0A4W5Q262-F1
#
_entry.id   AF-A0A4W5Q262-F1
#
_cell.length_a   1.000
_cell.length_b   1.000
_cell.length_c   1.000
_cell.angle_alpha   90.00
_cell.angle_beta   90.00
_cell.angle_gamma   90.00
#
_symmetry.space_group_name_H-M   'P 1'
#
loop_
_entity.id
_entity.type
_entity.pdbx_description
1 polymer ?
#
loop_
_entity_poly.entity_id
_entity_poly.type
_entity_poly.pdbx_seq_one_letter_code
_entity_poly.pdbx_strand_id
1 'polypeptide(L)'
;MLDTVSSEVTLYTKTEGKQVSSIQELPDSPVDLIINCLDCHENTFLMDQPWYQAAADWANLNRAPVLSLDPPVSGQGHAVEAKWTLSLGLPLPLSEGVGRVYLCDIGVPRQVFQEVGIKYHSPFGCKFVVPLHSA
;
A
#
# COMPACT_ATOMS: atom_id res chain seq x y z
N MET A 1 -10.66 11.91 16.52
CA MET A 1 -10.29 11.24 15.27
C MET A 1 -11.55 10.51 14.83
N LEU A 2 -12.27 11.05 13.84
CA LEU A 2 -13.38 10.32 13.22
C LEU A 2 -12.85 8.97 12.76
N ASP A 3 -13.65 7.91 12.90
CA ASP A 3 -13.31 6.58 12.38
C ASP A 3 -13.19 6.70 10.85
N THR A 4 -11.94 6.86 10.38
CA THR A 4 -11.59 7.12 8.98
C THR A 4 -12.04 5.96 8.10
N VAL A 5 -11.89 4.73 8.60
CA VAL A 5 -12.34 3.52 7.90
C VAL A 5 -13.86 3.53 7.72
N SER A 6 -14.63 3.86 8.76
CA SER A 6 -16.10 3.93 8.67
C SER A 6 -16.58 4.95 7.63
N SER A 7 -15.89 6.09 7.54
CA SER A 7 -16.21 7.14 6.55
C SER A 7 -15.92 6.68 5.11
N GLU A 8 -14.76 6.07 4.88
CA GLU A 8 -14.37 5.54 3.55
C GLU A 8 -15.27 4.37 3.12
N VAL A 9 -15.61 3.46 4.02
CA VAL A 9 -16.57 2.37 3.75
C VAL A 9 -17.95 2.95 3.40
N THR A 10 -18.41 3.97 4.12
CA THR A 10 -19.69 4.63 3.83
C THR A 10 -19.71 5.20 2.41
N LEU A 11 -18.62 5.83 1.96
CA LEU A 11 -18.50 6.31 0.59
C LEU A 11 -18.45 5.15 -0.42
N TYR A 12 -17.66 4.11 -0.15
CA TYR A 12 -17.52 2.94 -1.03
C TYR A 12 -18.86 2.21 -1.25
N THR A 13 -19.72 2.13 -0.23
CA THR A 13 -21.07 1.52 -0.35
C THR A 13 -22.01 2.28 -1.30
N LYS A 14 -21.64 3.49 -1.76
CA LYS A 14 -22.37 4.24 -2.78
C LYS A 14 -21.93 3.91 -4.21
N THR A 15 -20.91 3.06 -4.36
CA THR A 15 -20.45 2.53 -5.65
C THR A 15 -21.07 1.15 -5.92
N GLU A 16 -20.80 0.57 -7.08
CA GLU A 16 -21.19 -0.81 -7.41
C GLU A 16 -20.18 -1.86 -6.90
N GLY A 17 -19.13 -1.42 -6.19
CA GLY A 17 -18.11 -2.29 -5.64
C GLY A 17 -18.64 -3.23 -4.55
N LYS A 18 -18.23 -4.49 -4.58
CA LYS A 18 -18.56 -5.47 -3.55
C LYS A 18 -17.58 -5.33 -2.37
N GLN A 19 -18.11 -5.26 -1.15
CA GLN A 19 -17.35 -5.42 0.08
C GLN A 19 -17.56 -6.84 0.61
N VAL A 20 -16.47 -7.51 0.97
CA VAL A 20 -16.49 -8.84 1.59
C VAL A 20 -15.64 -8.81 2.86
N SER A 21 -15.98 -9.65 3.84
CA SER A 21 -15.21 -9.81 5.07
C SER A 21 -14.53 -11.17 5.18
N SER A 22 -14.67 -12.01 4.14
CA SER A 22 -14.07 -13.33 4.05
C SER A 22 -13.34 -13.51 2.71
N ILE A 23 -12.18 -14.16 2.77
CA ILE A 23 -11.37 -14.55 1.61
C ILE A 23 -12.11 -15.56 0.74
N GLN A 24 -13.03 -16.36 1.31
CA GLN A 24 -13.83 -17.34 0.54
C GLN A 24 -14.83 -16.67 -0.41
N GLU A 25 -15.08 -15.36 -0.26
CA GLU A 25 -15.94 -14.60 -1.17
C GLU A 25 -15.16 -13.87 -2.26
N LEU A 26 -13.83 -13.96 -2.25
CA LEU A 26 -12.98 -13.46 -3.33
C LEU A 26 -13.01 -14.43 -4.53
N PRO A 27 -12.71 -13.97 -5.75
CA PRO A 27 -12.68 -14.85 -6.92
C PRO A 27 -11.66 -15.99 -6.78
N ASP A 28 -12.07 -17.20 -7.15
CA ASP A 28 -11.19 -18.38 -7.22
C ASP A 28 -10.26 -18.36 -8.44
N SER A 29 -10.65 -17.61 -9.48
CA SER A 29 -9.82 -17.40 -10.68
C SER A 29 -8.87 -16.22 -10.50
N PRO A 30 -7.69 -16.23 -11.16
CA PRO A 30 -6.80 -15.08 -11.19
C PRO A 30 -7.53 -13.80 -11.61
N VAL A 31 -7.31 -12.73 -10.84
CA VAL A 31 -7.80 -11.38 -11.20
C VAL A 31 -6.74 -10.62 -11.99
N ASP A 32 -7.10 -9.46 -12.54
CA ASP A 32 -6.14 -8.66 -13.33
C ASP A 32 -5.15 -7.87 -12.45
N LEU A 33 -5.56 -7.48 -11.24
CA LEU A 33 -4.76 -6.68 -10.31
C LEU A 33 -5.22 -6.93 -8.87
N ILE A 34 -4.27 -7.05 -7.96
CA ILE A 34 -4.50 -7.03 -6.51
C ILE A 34 -3.90 -5.74 -5.95
N ILE A 35 -4.64 -5.03 -5.12
CA ILE A 35 -4.14 -3.86 -4.38
C ILE A 35 -4.02 -4.26 -2.91
N ASN A 36 -2.79 -4.25 -2.39
CA ASN A 36 -2.48 -4.63 -1.02
C ASN A 36 -2.35 -3.39 -0.12
N CYS A 37 -3.18 -3.36 0.93
CA CYS A 37 -3.17 -2.38 2.02
C CYS A 37 -3.38 -3.06 3.39
N LEU A 38 -2.91 -4.30 3.56
CA LEU A 38 -3.17 -5.11 4.76
C LEU A 38 -2.41 -4.60 6.01
N ASP A 39 -1.25 -3.99 5.78
CA ASP A 39 -0.32 -3.58 6.84
C ASP A 39 -0.53 -2.13 7.29
N CYS A 40 0.00 -1.83 8.48
CA CYS A 40 0.22 -0.45 8.91
C CYS A 40 1.56 -0.30 9.63
N HIS A 41 2.11 0.92 9.63
CA HIS A 41 3.43 1.22 10.22
C HIS A 41 3.46 1.09 11.76
N GLU A 42 2.30 1.06 12.42
CA GLU A 42 2.18 1.09 13.89
C GLU A 42 1.87 -0.28 14.52
N ASN A 43 1.27 -1.21 13.78
CA ASN A 43 0.79 -2.47 14.32
C ASN A 43 1.46 -3.68 13.66
N THR A 44 2.63 -4.04 14.19
CA THR A 44 3.42 -5.17 13.71
C THR A 44 2.79 -6.53 14.03
N PHE A 45 1.80 -6.60 14.94
CA PHE A 45 1.14 -7.84 15.34
C PHE A 45 0.03 -8.28 14.37
N LEU A 46 -0.29 -7.45 13.35
CA LEU A 46 -1.28 -7.81 12.33
C LEU A 46 -0.83 -9.04 11.52
N MET A 47 0.47 -9.15 11.24
CA MET A 47 1.04 -10.25 10.45
C MET A 47 0.87 -11.62 11.11
N ASP A 48 0.73 -11.66 12.44
CA ASP A 48 0.51 -12.89 13.21
C ASP A 48 -0.96 -13.33 13.21
N GLN A 49 -1.88 -12.50 12.71
CA GLN A 49 -3.30 -12.81 12.73
C GLN A 49 -3.66 -13.87 11.67
N PRO A 50 -4.52 -14.86 11.99
CA PRO A 50 -4.91 -15.88 11.02
C PRO A 50 -5.56 -15.33 9.75
N TRP A 51 -6.35 -14.26 9.89
CA TRP A 51 -7.00 -13.61 8.74
C TRP A 51 -5.99 -12.91 7.83
N TYR A 52 -4.92 -12.36 8.41
CA TYR A 52 -3.85 -11.69 7.67
C TYR A 52 -3.09 -12.72 6.84
N GLN A 53 -2.64 -13.81 7.47
CA GLN A 53 -1.90 -14.88 6.79
C GLN A 53 -2.72 -15.48 5.65
N ALA A 54 -4.01 -15.76 5.90
CA ALA A 54 -4.90 -16.26 4.86
C ALA A 54 -5.07 -15.26 3.69
N ALA A 55 -5.11 -13.95 3.96
CA ALA A 55 -5.23 -12.92 2.92
C ALA A 55 -3.94 -12.80 2.10
N ALA A 56 -2.78 -12.86 2.77
CA ALA A 56 -1.48 -12.86 2.13
C ALA A 56 -1.29 -14.11 1.26
N ASP A 57 -1.68 -15.28 1.76
CA ASP A 57 -1.64 -16.54 1.02
C ASP A 57 -2.54 -16.48 -0.21
N TRP A 58 -3.78 -15.98 -0.09
CA TRP A 58 -4.67 -15.82 -1.23
C TRP A 58 -4.05 -14.93 -2.32
N ALA A 59 -3.47 -13.78 -1.92
CA ALA A 59 -2.85 -12.86 -2.87
C ALA A 59 -1.67 -13.51 -3.61
N ASN A 60 -0.79 -14.22 -2.88
CA ASN A 60 0.36 -14.90 -3.44
C ASN A 60 -0.04 -16.10 -4.32
N LEU A 61 -1.13 -16.81 -4.00
CA LEU A 61 -1.64 -17.94 -4.78
C LEU A 61 -2.44 -17.53 -6.02
N ASN A 62 -3.07 -16.35 -6.03
CA ASN A 62 -3.93 -15.87 -7.13
C ASN A 62 -3.14 -15.63 -8.44
N ARG A 63 -1.82 -15.35 -8.35
CA ARG A 63 -0.89 -15.04 -9.47
C ARG A 63 -1.15 -13.73 -10.21
N ALA A 64 -2.14 -12.94 -9.81
CA ALA A 64 -2.31 -11.57 -10.29
C ALA A 64 -1.12 -10.69 -9.90
N PRO A 65 -0.76 -9.68 -10.70
CA PRO A 65 0.22 -8.70 -10.27
C PRO A 65 -0.32 -7.91 -9.07
N VAL A 66 0.53 -7.73 -8.05
CA VAL A 66 0.18 -6.97 -6.85
C VAL A 66 0.76 -5.55 -6.89
N LEU A 67 -0.07 -4.57 -6.54
CA LEU A 67 0.32 -3.20 -6.18
C LEU A 67 0.17 -3.02 -4.67
N SER A 68 1.28 -2.82 -3.95
CA SER A 68 1.24 -2.49 -2.51
C SER A 68 1.23 -0.98 -2.31
N LEU A 69 0.28 -0.47 -1.52
CA LEU A 69 0.20 0.94 -1.16
C LEU A 69 0.81 1.15 0.23
N ASP A 70 1.79 2.04 0.30
CA ASP A 70 2.47 2.45 1.53
C ASP A 70 2.87 1.30 2.49
N PRO A 71 3.58 0.25 2.01
CA PRO A 71 3.94 -0.88 2.85
C PRO A 71 4.96 -0.49 3.93
N PRO A 72 5.00 -1.20 5.08
CA PRO A 72 5.99 -0.99 6.12
C PRO A 72 7.40 -1.40 5.65
N VAL A 73 8.43 -0.86 6.32
CA VAL A 73 9.84 -1.18 6.04
C VAL A 73 10.20 -2.60 6.47
N SER A 74 9.57 -3.14 7.51
CA SER A 74 9.86 -4.45 8.07
C SER A 74 9.20 -5.57 7.26
N GLY A 75 9.90 -6.10 6.27
CA GLY A 75 9.53 -7.33 5.57
C GLY A 75 9.90 -8.59 6.37
N GLN A 76 9.32 -8.82 7.54
CA GLN A 76 9.54 -10.06 8.29
C GLN A 76 8.27 -10.93 8.33
N GLY A 77 8.26 -11.99 7.50
CA GLY A 77 7.31 -13.12 7.55
C GLY A 77 6.00 -12.95 6.76
N HIS A 78 5.62 -13.96 5.96
CA HIS A 78 4.34 -14.11 5.23
C HIS A 78 3.75 -12.83 4.59
N ALA A 79 4.60 -11.97 4.03
CA ALA A 79 4.17 -10.75 3.35
C ALA A 79 3.68 -11.04 1.92
N VAL A 80 2.82 -10.15 1.39
CA VAL A 80 2.37 -10.19 0.00
C VAL A 80 3.50 -9.76 -0.93
N GLU A 81 3.80 -10.56 -1.97
CA GLU A 81 4.84 -10.25 -2.95
C GLU A 81 4.37 -9.20 -3.96
N ALA A 82 4.95 -8.00 -3.89
CA ALA A 82 4.54 -6.87 -4.72
C ALA A 82 5.28 -6.82 -6.07
N LYS A 83 4.54 -6.59 -7.15
CA LYS A 83 5.14 -6.21 -8.46
C LYS A 83 5.46 -4.71 -8.50
N TRP A 84 4.61 -3.91 -7.88
CA TRP A 84 4.76 -2.47 -7.73
C TRP A 84 4.47 -2.04 -6.30
N THR A 85 5.18 -1.02 -5.85
CA THR A 85 4.93 -0.37 -4.56
C THR A 85 4.75 1.13 -4.77
N LEU A 86 3.75 1.72 -4.11
CA LEU A 86 3.51 3.16 -4.11
C LEU A 86 3.83 3.75 -2.73
N SER A 87 4.93 4.48 -2.61
CA SER A 87 5.26 5.29 -1.43
C SER A 87 4.59 6.66 -1.48
N LEU A 88 4.34 7.28 -0.32
CA LEU A 88 3.59 8.53 -0.21
C LEU A 88 4.48 9.68 0.29
N GLY A 89 4.59 10.76 -0.49
CA GLY A 89 5.36 11.96 -0.12
C GLY A 89 6.87 11.80 -0.23
N LEU A 90 7.46 10.96 0.63
CA LEU A 90 8.87 10.54 0.56
C LEU A 90 8.98 9.02 0.75
N PRO A 91 9.90 8.34 0.04
CA PRO A 91 10.03 6.90 0.18
C PRO A 91 10.65 6.53 1.53
N LEU A 92 10.08 5.49 2.17
CA LEU A 92 10.75 4.77 3.24
C LEU A 92 11.91 3.92 2.67
N PRO A 93 12.89 3.49 3.49
CA PRO A 93 13.99 2.64 3.04
C PRO A 93 13.52 1.19 2.83
N LEU A 94 12.67 0.99 1.83
CA LEU A 94 12.08 -0.31 1.50
C LEU A 94 13.17 -1.32 1.10
N SER A 95 13.04 -2.55 1.59
CA SER A 95 13.98 -3.64 1.33
C SER A 95 13.82 -4.24 -0.07
N GLU A 96 14.70 -5.17 -0.42
CA GLU A 96 14.49 -6.06 -1.57
C GLU A 96 13.16 -6.82 -1.42
N GLY A 97 12.42 -7.03 -2.53
CA GLY A 97 11.13 -7.74 -2.54
C GLY A 97 9.87 -6.85 -2.72
N VAL A 98 9.99 -5.52 -2.65
CA VAL A 98 8.85 -4.58 -2.83
C VAL A 98 8.50 -4.27 -4.30
N GLY A 99 9.13 -4.97 -5.24
CA GLY A 99 8.94 -4.72 -6.67
C GLY A 99 9.44 -3.34 -7.12
N ARG A 100 8.85 -2.82 -8.20
CA ARG A 100 9.19 -1.48 -8.72
C ARG A 100 8.53 -0.41 -7.87
N VAL A 101 9.34 0.51 -7.35
CA VAL A 101 8.85 1.58 -6.45
C VAL A 101 8.41 2.80 -7.26
N TYR A 102 7.27 3.35 -6.89
CA TYR A 102 6.76 4.64 -7.34
C TYR A 102 6.56 5.55 -6.14
N LEU A 103 6.70 6.85 -6.35
CA LEU A 103 6.43 7.88 -5.37
C LEU A 103 5.18 8.65 -5.77
N CYS A 104 4.26 8.86 -4.84
CA CYS A 104 3.04 9.64 -5.00
C CYS A 104 3.14 10.99 -4.28
N ASP A 105 2.77 12.06 -4.97
CA ASP A 105 2.58 13.37 -4.38
C ASP A 105 1.20 13.42 -3.69
N ILE A 106 1.22 13.55 -2.37
CA ILE A 106 0.02 13.70 -1.53
C ILE A 106 -0.24 15.16 -1.13
N GLY A 107 0.50 16.11 -1.72
CA GLY A 107 0.26 17.55 -1.56
C GLY A 107 0.90 18.17 -0.32
N VAL A 108 1.96 17.56 0.26
CA VAL A 108 2.68 18.16 1.41
C VAL A 108 3.40 19.43 0.95
N PRO A 109 3.10 20.62 1.51
CA PRO A 109 3.75 21.85 1.11
C PRO A 109 5.24 21.86 1.46
N ARG A 110 6.04 22.54 0.64
CA ARG A 110 7.51 22.69 0.85
C ARG A 110 7.88 23.17 2.26
N GLN A 111 7.08 24.06 2.83
CA GLN A 111 7.33 24.63 4.16
C GLN A 111 7.24 23.57 5.27
N VAL A 112 6.34 22.60 5.16
CA VAL A 112 6.21 21.49 6.12
C VAL A 112 7.49 20.65 6.15
N PHE A 113 8.11 20.38 4.99
CA PHE A 113 9.42 19.72 4.95
C PHE A 113 10.52 20.54 5.61
N GLN A 114 10.53 21.86 5.41
CA GLN A 114 11.53 22.75 6.01
C GLN A 114 11.41 22.79 7.54
N GLU A 115 10.18 22.79 8.07
CA GLU A 115 9.91 22.75 9.51
C GLU A 115 10.49 21.51 10.19
N VAL A 116 10.55 20.38 9.49
CA VAL A 116 11.17 19.12 9.98
C VAL A 116 12.63 18.94 9.53
N GLY A 117 13.27 19.99 9.02
CA GLY A 117 14.70 19.99 8.68
C GLY A 117 15.06 19.39 7.32
N ILE A 118 14.07 19.12 6.45
CA ILE A 118 14.28 18.56 5.10
C ILE A 118 14.34 19.70 4.07
N LYS A 119 15.47 19.82 3.38
CA LYS A 119 15.64 20.76 2.24
C LYS A 119 14.96 20.21 0.97
N TYR A 120 13.64 20.28 0.93
CA TYR A 120 12.84 19.71 -0.15
C TYR A 120 12.81 20.54 -1.43
N HIS A 121 12.97 19.85 -2.56
CA HIS A 121 12.63 20.29 -3.91
C HIS A 121 11.80 19.17 -4.55
N SER A 122 10.69 19.53 -5.20
CA SER A 122 9.76 18.52 -5.74
C SER A 122 10.44 17.62 -6.78
N PRO A 123 10.45 16.29 -6.59
CA PRO A 123 10.97 15.34 -7.58
C PRO A 123 9.95 15.01 -8.68
N PHE A 124 8.74 15.56 -8.61
CA PHE A 124 7.60 15.10 -9.41
C PHE A 124 7.48 15.75 -10.80
N GLY A 125 8.13 16.90 -11.02
CA GLY A 125 7.97 17.66 -12.25
C GLY A 125 6.51 18.03 -12.49
N CYS A 126 5.92 17.55 -13.59
CA CYS A 126 4.50 17.76 -13.95
C CYS A 126 3.58 16.57 -13.66
N LYS A 127 4.07 15.54 -12.95
CA LYS A 127 3.32 14.31 -12.63
C LYS A 127 2.94 14.29 -11.15
N PHE A 128 1.98 13.44 -10.77
CA PHE A 128 1.68 13.14 -9.36
C PHE A 128 2.27 11.80 -8.91
N VAL A 129 2.61 10.92 -9.85
CA VAL A 129 3.25 9.63 -9.55
C VAL A 129 4.47 9.48 -10.46
N VAL A 130 5.63 9.18 -9.87
CA VAL A 130 6.91 9.01 -10.58
C VAL A 130 7.60 7.70 -10.20
N PRO A 131 8.25 7.00 -11.15
CA PRO A 131 9.02 5.80 -10.83
C PRO A 131 10.32 6.19 -10.11
N LEU A 132 10.68 5.41 -9.10
CA LEU A 132 11.98 5.47 -8.44
C LEU A 132 12.85 4.29 -8.89
N HIS A 133 14.16 4.52 -8.96
CA HIS A 133 15.16 3.51 -9.29
C HIS A 133 16.23 3.52 -8.20
N SER A 134 16.85 2.37 -7.95
CA SER A 134 18.04 2.29 -7.10
C SER A 134 19.16 3.16 -7.69
N ALA A 135 19.92 3.81 -6.82
CA ALA A 135 21.10 4.59 -7.22
C ALA A 135 22.23 3.69 -7.76
#